data_AF-A0A087UHX1-F1
#
_entry.id   AF-A0A087UHX1-F1
#
_cell.length_a   1.000
_cell.length_b   1.000
_cell.length_c   1.000
_cell.angle_alpha   90.00
_cell.angle_beta   90.00
_cell.angle_gamma   90.00
#
_symmetry.space_group_name_H-M   'P 1'
#
loop_
_entity.id
_entity.type
_entity.pdbx_description
1 polymer ?
#
loop_
_entity_poly.entity_id
_entity_poly.type
_entity_poly.pdbx_seq_one_letter_code
_entity_poly.pdbx_strand_id
1 'polypeptide(L)'
;MESGSIKQIDRTSVHKICSGQVVLTLATAVKELVENSIDAGATTIDVKLKEYGSEFIEVIDNGKGVKKSDFQNLTLKHHTSKIEDFSDLPFVSTFGFRGEALSSLCALSNLEITTCHCDASIGSVLTFDHDGNLIKCSPTARQAGTTVTLKNLFYTLPVRHKEFLRNIRREYFKMLQLLTAYCLISTNKRISCTNITDKGKKNVVLSTNNCQNFKDNIICIFGAKQMSSLMEIVQHLPSEDILEEYFLPVSDVDKSIFKLEGYISNSTHGEGRSTTDRQFFFINGRPCDLPKVAKLINEVYHSFNRHQYPFVFVNISLIEGSADVNVTPDKRQIFIPNEKLLLAIVKTSLLQMYGIQPSQMKVSSLNFSFEKKKTGISSSELSPTETNCRKTSDSFLKRRFDFNSNYHEEDEDLSQPFKTLRRDEEETCDEGQAQYSGSSNQQKPETSCVPDTSNVSHLTNTTNDKELSLRKLQNSNSQPIGNVNFTM
;
A
#
# COMPACT_ATOMS: atom_id res chain seq x y z
N MET A 1 -10.96 -14.81 -40.12
CA MET A 1 -10.49 -15.63 -38.98
C MET A 1 -11.72 -16.20 -38.32
N GLU A 2 -11.78 -17.52 -38.09
CA GLU A 2 -12.84 -18.10 -37.28
C GLU A 2 -12.61 -17.73 -35.81
N SER A 3 -13.69 -17.48 -35.05
CA SER A 3 -13.61 -17.24 -33.61
C SER A 3 -13.27 -18.55 -32.90
N GLY A 4 -12.03 -18.66 -32.42
CA GLY A 4 -11.55 -19.86 -31.72
C GLY A 4 -12.45 -20.24 -30.54
N SER A 5 -12.75 -21.52 -30.39
CA SER A 5 -13.54 -22.07 -29.29
C SER A 5 -13.03 -21.59 -27.93
N ILE A 6 -13.94 -21.16 -27.04
CA ILE A 6 -13.60 -20.84 -25.65
C ILE A 6 -12.99 -22.10 -25.00
N LYS A 7 -11.81 -21.95 -24.40
CA LYS A 7 -11.07 -23.03 -23.72
C LYS A 7 -10.67 -22.60 -22.32
N GLN A 8 -10.61 -23.56 -21.40
CA GLN A 8 -10.14 -23.33 -20.04
C GLN A 8 -8.64 -22.98 -20.05
N ILE A 9 -8.27 -21.93 -19.31
CA ILE A 9 -6.87 -21.55 -19.07
C ILE A 9 -6.27 -22.53 -18.05
N ASP A 10 -4.99 -22.90 -18.23
CA ASP A 10 -4.31 -23.82 -17.31
C ASP A 10 -4.22 -23.24 -15.88
N ARG A 11 -4.14 -24.13 -14.87
CA ARG A 11 -4.17 -23.73 -13.46
C ARG A 11 -3.02 -22.80 -13.07
N THR A 12 -1.82 -22.96 -13.63
CA THR A 12 -0.64 -22.16 -13.30
C THR A 12 -0.73 -20.76 -13.90
N SER A 13 -1.29 -20.63 -15.11
CA SER A 13 -1.62 -19.34 -15.72
C SER A 13 -2.75 -18.63 -14.96
N VAL A 14 -3.83 -19.32 -14.60
CA VAL A 14 -4.88 -18.76 -13.72
C VAL A 14 -4.28 -18.31 -12.38
N HIS A 15 -3.40 -19.12 -11.79
CA HIS A 15 -2.73 -18.79 -10.53
C HIS A 15 -1.97 -17.47 -10.64
N LYS A 16 -1.12 -17.32 -11.67
CA LYS A 16 -0.33 -16.10 -11.92
C LYS A 16 -1.18 -14.88 -12.29
N ILE A 17 -2.27 -15.06 -13.05
CA ILE A 17 -3.19 -13.97 -13.43
C ILE A 17 -3.88 -13.41 -12.17
N CYS A 18 -4.52 -14.27 -11.37
CA CYS A 18 -5.22 -13.83 -10.16
C CYS A 18 -4.25 -13.25 -9.11
N SER A 19 -3.11 -13.90 -8.87
CA SER A 19 -2.08 -13.37 -7.96
C SER A 19 -1.53 -12.01 -8.44
N GLY A 20 -1.42 -11.82 -9.76
CA GLY A 20 -1.07 -10.55 -10.39
C GLY A 20 -2.10 -9.43 -10.20
N GLN A 21 -3.38 -9.76 -9.96
CA GLN A 21 -4.46 -8.81 -9.65
C GLN A 21 -4.49 -8.44 -8.15
N VAL A 22 -4.07 -9.35 -7.25
CA VAL A 22 -3.99 -9.09 -5.81
C VAL A 22 -2.84 -8.16 -5.47
N VAL A 23 -1.62 -8.48 -5.93
CA VAL A 23 -0.44 -7.63 -5.68
C VAL A 23 -0.11 -6.86 -6.97
N LEU A 24 -0.62 -5.63 -7.09
CA LEU A 24 -0.47 -4.80 -8.29
C LEU A 24 0.84 -4.00 -8.35
N THR A 25 1.30 -3.45 -7.21
CA THR A 25 2.44 -2.51 -7.17
C THR A 25 3.46 -2.87 -6.10
N LEU A 26 4.65 -2.25 -6.15
CA LEU A 26 5.62 -2.29 -5.04
C LEU A 26 5.02 -1.76 -3.73
N ALA A 27 4.18 -0.72 -3.83
CA ALA A 27 3.44 -0.19 -2.68
C ALA A 27 2.51 -1.24 -2.08
N THR A 28 1.74 -1.97 -2.90
CA THR A 28 0.87 -3.07 -2.45
C THR A 28 1.67 -4.19 -1.78
N ALA A 29 2.81 -4.58 -2.36
CA ALA A 29 3.65 -5.65 -1.82
C ALA A 29 4.21 -5.30 -0.43
N VAL A 30 4.75 -4.09 -0.25
CA VAL A 30 5.23 -3.63 1.07
C VAL A 30 4.08 -3.44 2.06
N LYS A 31 2.95 -2.88 1.59
CA LYS A 31 1.73 -2.65 2.39
C LYS A 31 1.21 -3.94 3.02
N GLU A 32 0.91 -4.98 2.24
CA GLU A 32 0.36 -6.23 2.80
C GLU A 32 1.37 -6.94 3.75
N LEU A 33 2.69 -6.75 3.57
CA LEU A 33 3.69 -7.26 4.53
C LEU A 33 3.70 -6.46 5.84
N VAL A 34 3.70 -5.13 5.78
CA VAL A 34 3.63 -4.26 6.97
C VAL A 34 2.31 -4.44 7.72
N GLU A 35 1.19 -4.59 7.00
CA GLU A 35 -0.12 -4.95 7.56
C GLU A 35 -0.06 -6.28 8.33
N ASN A 36 0.60 -7.31 7.77
CA ASN A 36 0.77 -8.59 8.47
C ASN A 36 1.66 -8.49 9.71
N SER A 37 2.73 -7.68 9.69
CA SER A 37 3.55 -7.41 10.88
C SER A 37 2.80 -6.65 11.97
N ILE A 38 1.92 -5.70 11.60
CA ILE A 38 1.03 -4.99 12.53
C ILE A 38 0.03 -5.98 13.16
N ASP A 39 -0.62 -6.81 12.35
CA ASP A 39 -1.57 -7.84 12.80
C ASP A 39 -0.89 -8.91 13.69
N ALA A 40 0.40 -9.19 13.47
CA ALA A 40 1.22 -10.06 14.32
C ALA A 40 1.60 -9.45 15.68
N GLY A 41 1.16 -8.21 15.96
CA GLY A 41 1.40 -7.50 17.21
C GLY A 41 2.78 -6.85 17.33
N ALA A 42 3.47 -6.60 16.22
CA ALA A 42 4.82 -6.03 16.25
C ALA A 42 4.85 -4.59 16.79
N THR A 43 5.88 -4.31 17.60
CA THR A 43 6.22 -2.96 18.10
C THR A 43 7.40 -2.34 17.35
N THR A 44 8.14 -3.13 16.58
CA THR A 44 9.19 -2.68 15.67
C THR A 44 9.03 -3.38 14.32
N ILE A 45 9.01 -2.58 13.25
CA ILE A 45 8.92 -3.02 11.85
C ILE A 45 10.02 -2.30 11.06
N ASP A 46 11.02 -3.02 10.58
CA ASP A 46 12.12 -2.50 9.77
C ASP A 46 11.99 -2.99 8.32
N VAL A 47 11.65 -2.08 7.41
CA VAL A 47 11.59 -2.30 5.96
C VAL A 47 12.96 -1.99 5.35
N LYS A 48 13.53 -2.95 4.61
CA LYS A 48 14.75 -2.76 3.82
C LYS A 48 14.47 -3.02 2.35
N LEU A 49 15.07 -2.22 1.49
CA LEU A 49 15.08 -2.41 0.04
C LEU A 49 16.53 -2.36 -0.46
N LYS A 50 16.83 -3.10 -1.52
CA LYS A 50 18.05 -2.90 -2.32
C LYS A 50 17.70 -2.48 -3.75
N GLU A 51 18.42 -1.48 -4.25
CA GLU A 51 18.12 -0.73 -5.47
C GLU A 51 16.62 -0.42 -5.60
N TYR A 52 16.10 0.28 -4.60
CA TYR A 52 14.72 0.78 -4.57
C TYR A 52 13.64 -0.33 -4.57
N GLY A 53 14.02 -1.59 -4.38
CA GLY A 53 13.14 -2.76 -4.35
C GLY A 53 13.19 -3.63 -5.61
N SER A 54 14.11 -3.36 -6.56
CA SER A 54 14.25 -4.18 -7.77
C SER A 54 14.95 -5.52 -7.50
N GLU A 55 15.98 -5.54 -6.65
CA GLU A 55 16.70 -6.77 -6.31
C GLU A 55 15.99 -7.53 -5.18
N PHE A 56 15.83 -6.88 -4.03
CA PHE A 56 15.06 -7.44 -2.92
C PHE A 56 14.31 -6.39 -2.10
N ILE A 57 13.26 -6.89 -1.44
CA ILE A 57 12.46 -6.22 -0.41
C ILE A 57 12.48 -7.15 0.80
N GLU A 58 12.78 -6.63 1.99
CA GLU A 58 12.81 -7.39 3.24
C GLU A 58 12.02 -6.62 4.30
N VAL A 59 10.98 -7.22 4.85
CA VAL A 59 10.21 -6.67 5.98
C VAL A 59 10.51 -7.51 7.21
N ILE A 60 11.00 -6.87 8.27
CA ILE A 60 11.39 -7.50 9.54
C ILE A 60 10.49 -6.99 10.65
N ASP A 61 9.95 -7.90 11.45
CA ASP A 61 9.22 -7.60 12.67
C ASP A 61 9.68 -8.40 13.90
N ASN A 62 9.24 -7.90 15.05
CA ASN A 62 9.31 -8.54 16.36
C ASN A 62 7.92 -8.98 16.87
N GLY A 63 7.02 -9.37 15.97
CA GLY A 63 5.68 -9.86 16.32
C GLY A 63 5.72 -11.24 16.99
N LYS A 64 4.55 -11.88 17.13
CA LYS A 64 4.43 -13.23 17.73
C LYS A 64 5.18 -14.34 16.99
N GLY A 65 5.51 -14.13 15.70
CA GLY A 65 6.04 -15.16 14.81
C GLY A 65 4.97 -16.18 14.37
N VAL A 66 5.37 -17.23 13.67
CA VAL A 66 4.47 -18.28 13.16
C VAL A 66 4.78 -19.63 13.82
N LYS A 67 3.74 -20.42 14.16
CA LYS A 67 3.93 -21.76 14.73
C LYS A 67 4.31 -22.77 13.64
N LYS A 68 5.09 -23.79 14.02
CA LYS A 68 5.59 -24.82 13.11
C LYS A 68 4.48 -25.64 12.44
N SER A 69 3.31 -25.75 13.06
CA SER A 69 2.09 -26.33 12.48
C SER A 69 1.63 -25.61 11.22
N ASP A 70 1.83 -24.29 11.15
CA ASP A 70 1.17 -23.43 10.18
C ASP A 70 2.10 -23.14 8.96
N PHE A 71 3.35 -23.60 9.02
CA PHE A 71 4.39 -23.36 8.01
C PHE A 71 4.00 -23.82 6.59
N GLN A 72 3.18 -24.87 6.47
CA GLN A 72 2.66 -25.33 5.18
C GLN A 72 1.47 -24.48 4.69
N ASN A 73 0.74 -23.83 5.59
CA ASN A 73 -0.51 -23.12 5.31
C ASN A 73 -0.31 -21.62 5.03
N LEU A 74 0.83 -21.05 5.44
CA LEU A 74 1.20 -19.62 5.27
C LEU A 74 1.00 -19.07 3.84
N THR A 75 1.15 -19.91 2.84
CA THR A 75 1.26 -19.56 1.42
C THR A 75 0.18 -20.24 0.56
N LEU A 76 -0.75 -20.98 1.17
CA LEU A 76 -1.92 -21.54 0.50
C LEU A 76 -3.01 -20.47 0.38
N LYS A 77 -3.76 -20.49 -0.73
CA LYS A 77 -4.87 -19.54 -0.93
C LYS A 77 -6.03 -19.81 0.02
N HIS A 78 -6.72 -18.73 0.40
CA HIS A 78 -7.89 -18.74 1.27
C HIS A 78 -7.63 -19.30 2.69
N HIS A 79 -6.36 -19.42 3.09
CA HIS A 79 -5.97 -19.79 4.45
C HIS A 79 -5.67 -18.52 5.25
N THR A 80 -6.35 -18.33 6.38
CA THR A 80 -6.15 -17.18 7.27
C THR A 80 -6.45 -17.56 8.72
N SER A 81 -6.00 -16.72 9.65
CA SER A 81 -6.24 -16.84 11.10
C SER A 81 -6.99 -15.62 11.65
N LYS A 82 -7.72 -14.92 10.77
CA LYS A 82 -8.24 -13.55 10.99
C LYS A 82 -9.75 -13.40 10.75
N ILE A 83 -10.36 -14.37 10.09
CA ILE A 83 -11.80 -14.65 9.98
C ILE A 83 -11.96 -16.17 9.91
N GLU A 84 -13.04 -16.71 10.47
CA GLU A 84 -13.44 -18.11 10.34
C GLU A 84 -14.69 -18.23 9.47
N ASP A 85 -15.66 -17.33 9.64
CA ASP A 85 -16.93 -17.31 8.89
C ASP A 85 -17.22 -15.95 8.22
N PHE A 86 -18.15 -15.94 7.25
CA PHE A 86 -18.56 -14.71 6.56
C PHE A 86 -19.21 -13.67 7.50
N SER A 87 -19.76 -14.11 8.63
CA SER A 87 -20.29 -13.26 9.70
C SER A 87 -19.24 -12.36 10.36
N ASP A 88 -17.96 -12.70 10.24
CA ASP A 88 -16.86 -11.96 10.87
C ASP A 88 -16.49 -10.71 10.06
N LEU A 89 -16.82 -10.70 8.76
CA LEU A 89 -16.43 -9.68 7.79
C LEU A 89 -16.77 -8.23 8.19
N PRO A 90 -17.93 -7.92 8.83
CA PRO A 90 -18.24 -6.57 9.34
C PRO A 90 -17.41 -6.14 10.56
N PHE A 91 -16.74 -7.06 11.24
CA PHE A 91 -16.05 -6.86 12.51
C PHE A 91 -14.52 -6.96 12.41
N VAL A 92 -13.97 -7.08 11.19
CA VAL A 92 -12.53 -7.30 10.97
C VAL A 92 -11.69 -6.05 11.30
N SER A 93 -11.21 -6.02 12.53
CA SER A 93 -10.23 -5.03 13.03
C SER A 93 -8.82 -5.24 12.49
N THR A 94 -8.48 -6.44 12.01
CA THR A 94 -7.16 -6.78 11.43
C THR A 94 -7.01 -6.28 10.00
N PHE A 95 -5.79 -5.91 9.60
CA PHE A 95 -5.53 -5.31 8.31
C PHE A 95 -5.72 -6.28 7.13
N GLY A 96 -5.23 -7.52 7.26
CA GLY A 96 -5.45 -8.60 6.30
C GLY A 96 -6.60 -9.54 6.70
N PHE A 97 -7.28 -10.17 5.74
CA PHE A 97 -8.26 -11.24 6.01
C PHE A 97 -8.47 -12.24 4.86
N ARG A 98 -8.15 -11.90 3.60
CA ARG A 98 -8.45 -12.78 2.44
C ARG A 98 -7.60 -14.05 2.29
N GLY A 99 -6.51 -14.20 3.04
CA GLY A 99 -5.63 -15.38 2.94
C GLY A 99 -4.89 -15.52 1.59
N GLU A 100 -4.65 -14.42 0.88
CA GLU A 100 -4.13 -14.44 -0.50
C GLU A 100 -2.78 -13.73 -0.70
N ALA A 101 -2.36 -12.87 0.23
CA ALA A 101 -1.20 -11.99 0.02
C ALA A 101 0.13 -12.74 -0.14
N LEU A 102 0.50 -13.61 0.81
CA LEU A 102 1.75 -14.39 0.74
C LEU A 102 1.74 -15.39 -0.43
N SER A 103 0.60 -16.04 -0.68
CA SER A 103 0.40 -16.91 -1.85
C SER A 103 0.61 -16.16 -3.17
N SER A 104 0.10 -14.92 -3.26
CA SER A 104 0.31 -14.08 -4.43
C SER A 104 1.75 -13.62 -4.60
N LEU A 105 2.47 -13.40 -3.49
CA LEU A 105 3.89 -13.07 -3.51
C LEU A 105 4.78 -14.27 -3.91
N CYS A 106 4.42 -15.50 -3.54
CA CYS A 106 5.02 -16.73 -4.09
C CYS A 106 4.95 -16.79 -5.62
N ALA A 107 3.76 -16.56 -6.19
CA ALA A 107 3.56 -16.63 -7.64
C ALA A 107 4.31 -15.55 -8.44
N LEU A 108 4.73 -14.47 -7.78
CA LEU A 108 5.31 -13.26 -8.40
C LEU A 108 6.77 -12.99 -8.05
N SER A 109 7.36 -13.71 -7.10
CA SER A 109 8.73 -13.48 -6.61
C SER A 109 9.35 -14.76 -6.03
N ASN A 110 10.62 -14.72 -5.66
CA ASN A 110 11.21 -15.75 -4.81
C ASN A 110 10.97 -15.37 -3.35
N LEU A 111 10.06 -16.09 -2.67
CA LEU A 111 9.67 -15.84 -1.29
C LEU A 111 10.51 -16.67 -0.30
N GLU A 112 11.05 -16.00 0.70
CA GLU A 112 11.77 -16.60 1.82
C GLU A 112 11.21 -16.01 3.12
N ILE A 113 10.77 -16.87 4.06
CA ILE A 113 10.26 -16.43 5.37
C ILE A 113 11.18 -16.99 6.44
N THR A 114 11.76 -16.12 7.27
CA THR A 114 12.51 -16.52 8.47
C THR A 114 11.75 -16.11 9.72
N THR A 115 11.21 -17.05 10.48
CA THR A 115 10.31 -16.79 11.61
C THR A 115 10.69 -17.57 12.86
N CYS A 116 10.34 -17.05 14.03
CA CYS A 116 10.41 -17.76 15.31
C CYS A 116 9.17 -17.39 16.13
N HIS A 117 8.37 -18.38 16.55
CA HIS A 117 7.23 -18.14 17.44
C HIS A 117 7.71 -17.77 18.84
N CYS A 118 6.95 -16.97 19.60
CA CYS A 118 7.29 -16.63 20.99
C CYS A 118 7.48 -17.87 21.90
N ASP A 119 6.77 -18.95 21.61
CA ASP A 119 6.86 -20.22 22.35
C ASP A 119 7.99 -21.15 21.85
N ALA A 120 8.74 -20.75 20.82
CA ALA A 120 9.76 -21.58 20.17
C ALA A 120 11.18 -21.16 20.57
N SER A 121 12.05 -22.14 20.86
CA SER A 121 13.45 -21.92 21.22
C SER A 121 14.39 -21.77 20.03
N ILE A 122 13.94 -22.12 18.82
CA ILE A 122 14.74 -22.12 17.57
C ILE A 122 13.86 -21.63 16.42
N GLY A 123 14.36 -20.66 15.64
CA GLY A 123 13.69 -20.15 14.46
C GLY A 123 13.81 -21.08 13.26
N SER A 124 13.03 -20.83 12.21
CA SER A 124 13.09 -21.58 10.95
C SER A 124 13.15 -20.64 9.74
N VAL A 125 14.01 -20.98 8.78
CA VAL A 125 14.00 -20.44 7.42
C VAL A 125 13.14 -21.35 6.56
N LEU A 126 12.15 -20.76 5.89
CA LEU A 126 11.18 -21.39 5.02
C LEU A 126 11.37 -20.87 3.59
N THR A 127 11.44 -21.77 2.61
CA THR A 127 11.54 -21.42 1.18
C THR A 127 10.41 -22.11 0.42
N PHE A 128 9.70 -21.34 -0.40
CA PHE A 128 8.48 -21.77 -1.08
C PHE A 128 8.64 -21.77 -2.61
N ASP A 129 7.81 -22.55 -3.30
CA ASP A 129 7.68 -22.48 -4.76
C ASP A 129 6.65 -21.42 -5.19
N HIS A 130 6.42 -21.31 -6.50
CA HIS A 130 5.49 -20.34 -7.08
C HIS A 130 4.01 -20.74 -6.98
N ASP A 131 3.71 -21.97 -6.58
CA ASP A 131 2.35 -22.44 -6.32
C ASP A 131 2.01 -22.42 -4.82
N GLY A 132 2.98 -22.05 -3.98
CA GLY A 132 2.83 -21.81 -2.54
C GLY A 132 3.26 -22.98 -1.66
N ASN A 133 3.86 -24.05 -2.22
CA ASN A 133 4.29 -25.21 -1.43
C ASN A 133 5.63 -24.96 -0.73
N LEU A 134 5.78 -25.50 0.48
CA LEU A 134 7.02 -25.40 1.27
C LEU A 134 8.08 -26.40 0.74
N ILE A 135 9.05 -25.89 -0.03
CA ILE A 135 10.16 -26.70 -0.57
C ILE A 135 11.15 -27.08 0.54
N LYS A 136 11.48 -26.13 1.41
CA LYS A 136 12.57 -26.26 2.39
C LYS A 136 12.21 -25.59 3.72
N CYS A 137 12.47 -26.31 4.81
CA CYS A 137 12.46 -25.80 6.17
C CYS A 137 13.81 -26.14 6.81
N SER A 138 14.57 -25.14 7.29
CA SER A 138 15.84 -25.35 8.00
C SER A 138 15.94 -24.50 9.27
N PRO A 139 16.45 -25.03 10.39
CA PRO A 139 16.55 -24.29 11.65
C PRO A 139 17.54 -23.13 11.56
N THR A 140 17.30 -22.06 12.32
CA THR A 140 18.20 -20.91 12.41
C THR A 140 18.10 -20.21 13.77
N ALA A 141 19.14 -19.47 14.15
CA ALA A 141 19.12 -18.61 15.33
C ALA A 141 18.34 -17.32 15.01
N ARG A 142 17.17 -17.14 15.63
CA ARG A 142 16.33 -15.95 15.51
C ARG A 142 15.58 -15.68 16.81
N GLN A 143 15.47 -14.40 17.18
CA GLN A 143 14.52 -13.95 18.20
C GLN A 143 13.08 -14.03 17.68
N ALA A 144 12.09 -13.90 18.56
CA ALA A 144 10.67 -13.93 18.20
C ALA A 144 10.30 -12.88 17.14
N GLY A 145 9.34 -13.23 16.28
CA GLY A 145 8.89 -12.41 15.15
C GLY A 145 9.31 -12.98 13.80
N THR A 146 9.02 -12.25 12.72
CA THR A 146 9.13 -12.73 11.34
C THR A 146 9.97 -11.79 10.46
N THR A 147 10.69 -12.37 9.50
CA THR A 147 11.23 -11.66 8.35
C THR A 147 10.65 -12.27 7.09
N VAL A 148 10.08 -11.45 6.22
CA VAL A 148 9.63 -11.85 4.89
C VAL A 148 10.51 -11.16 3.86
N THR A 149 11.18 -11.95 3.02
CA THR A 149 12.11 -11.49 2.01
C THR A 149 11.62 -11.89 0.62
N LEU A 150 11.39 -10.89 -0.23
CA LEU A 150 11.01 -11.01 -1.63
C LEU A 150 12.23 -10.72 -2.50
N LYS A 151 12.62 -11.64 -3.39
CA LYS A 151 13.71 -11.44 -4.36
C LYS A 151 13.14 -11.47 -5.79
N ASN A 152 13.55 -10.52 -6.64
CA ASN A 152 13.11 -10.36 -8.03
C ASN A 152 11.58 -10.17 -8.21
N LEU A 153 10.98 -9.11 -7.63
CA LEU A 153 9.52 -8.92 -7.69
C LEU A 153 8.97 -8.77 -9.13
N PHE A 154 7.89 -9.49 -9.43
CA PHE A 154 7.20 -9.62 -10.72
C PHE A 154 7.95 -10.37 -11.84
N TYR A 155 9.12 -10.98 -11.58
CA TYR A 155 9.93 -11.60 -12.66
C TYR A 155 9.23 -12.73 -13.43
N THR A 156 8.25 -13.40 -12.82
CA THR A 156 7.43 -14.45 -13.47
C THR A 156 6.47 -13.90 -14.53
N LEU A 157 6.35 -12.56 -14.67
CA LEU A 157 5.55 -11.84 -15.66
C LEU A 157 6.45 -10.87 -16.46
N PRO A 158 7.18 -11.33 -17.51
CA PRO A 158 8.32 -10.59 -18.08
C PRO A 158 8.03 -9.16 -18.58
N VAL A 159 6.87 -8.92 -19.20
CA VAL A 159 6.45 -7.58 -19.67
C VAL A 159 6.33 -6.61 -18.48
N ARG A 160 5.66 -7.07 -17.42
CA ARG A 160 5.40 -6.30 -16.21
C ARG A 160 6.64 -6.13 -15.35
N HIS A 161 7.54 -7.12 -15.31
CA HIS A 161 8.87 -6.97 -14.70
C HIS A 161 9.68 -5.87 -15.41
N LYS A 162 9.72 -5.88 -16.75
CA LYS A 162 10.40 -4.84 -17.55
C LYS A 162 9.79 -3.45 -17.30
N GLU A 163 8.48 -3.35 -17.17
CA GLU A 163 7.82 -2.10 -16.81
C GLU A 163 8.13 -1.65 -15.38
N PHE A 164 8.08 -2.55 -14.39
CA PHE A 164 8.43 -2.27 -13.00
C PHE A 164 9.84 -1.72 -12.88
N LEU A 165 10.82 -2.35 -13.54
CA LEU A 165 12.21 -1.86 -13.59
C LEU A 165 12.33 -0.50 -14.29
N ARG A 166 11.64 -0.28 -15.41
CA ARG A 166 11.60 1.02 -16.11
C ARG A 166 11.07 2.14 -15.19
N ASN A 167 10.03 1.84 -14.42
CA ASN A 167 9.31 2.79 -13.58
C ASN A 167 9.73 2.75 -12.09
N ILE A 168 10.82 2.06 -11.74
CA ILE A 168 11.16 1.69 -10.35
C ILE A 168 11.17 2.88 -9.38
N ARG A 169 11.61 4.07 -9.82
CA ARG A 169 11.59 5.29 -8.97
C ARG A 169 10.17 5.78 -8.68
N ARG A 170 9.23 5.73 -9.64
CA ARG A 170 7.83 6.12 -9.44
C ARG A 170 7.14 5.14 -8.49
N GLU A 171 7.38 3.84 -8.68
CA GLU A 171 6.85 2.78 -7.80
C GLU A 171 7.41 2.87 -6.37
N TYR A 172 8.70 3.17 -6.23
CA TYR A 172 9.35 3.44 -4.94
C TYR A 172 8.76 4.68 -4.24
N PHE A 173 8.50 5.77 -4.96
CA PHE A 173 7.85 6.95 -4.36
C PHE A 173 6.40 6.67 -3.93
N LYS A 174 5.61 5.93 -4.72
CA LYS A 174 4.28 5.45 -4.29
C LYS A 174 4.36 4.62 -3.00
N MET A 175 5.33 3.71 -2.93
CA MET A 175 5.58 2.88 -1.75
C MET A 175 5.94 3.72 -0.53
N LEU A 176 6.84 4.71 -0.67
CA LEU A 176 7.19 5.63 0.42
C LEU A 176 5.99 6.47 0.88
N GLN A 177 5.12 6.93 -0.03
CA GLN A 177 3.93 7.70 0.35
C GLN A 177 2.97 6.86 1.19
N LEU A 178 2.72 5.62 0.77
CA LEU A 178 1.85 4.68 1.49
C LEU A 178 2.47 4.26 2.82
N LEU A 179 3.77 3.92 2.85
CA LEU A 179 4.49 3.58 4.08
C LEU A 179 4.54 4.76 5.06
N THR A 180 4.65 5.99 4.55
CA THR A 180 4.53 7.22 5.35
C THR A 180 3.17 7.31 6.03
N ALA A 181 2.07 6.97 5.35
CA ALA A 181 0.75 6.94 5.98
C ALA A 181 0.72 5.96 7.18
N TYR A 182 1.24 4.73 7.02
CA TYR A 182 1.36 3.78 8.14
C TYR A 182 2.26 4.30 9.26
N CYS A 183 3.39 4.96 8.95
CA CYS A 183 4.25 5.60 9.94
C CYS A 183 3.53 6.70 10.75
N LEU A 184 2.61 7.45 10.14
CA LEU A 184 1.90 8.52 10.83
C LEU A 184 0.82 7.97 11.79
N ILE A 185 -0.02 7.05 11.31
CA ILE A 185 -1.16 6.50 12.07
C ILE A 185 -0.75 5.43 13.09
N SER A 186 0.40 4.76 12.93
CA SER A 186 0.85 3.72 13.84
C SER A 186 1.44 4.30 15.13
N THR A 187 0.60 4.52 16.14
CA THR A 187 1.06 4.79 17.51
C THR A 187 1.58 3.51 18.18
N ASN A 188 2.48 3.69 19.14
CA ASN A 188 3.15 2.62 19.90
C ASN A 188 3.86 1.58 19.00
N LYS A 189 4.39 2.03 17.85
CA LYS A 189 5.20 1.24 16.92
C LYS A 189 6.36 2.06 16.36
N ARG A 190 7.54 1.45 16.29
CA ARG A 190 8.69 1.94 15.51
C ARG A 190 8.62 1.33 14.12
N ILE A 191 8.32 2.13 13.10
CA ILE A 191 8.42 1.74 11.69
C ILE A 191 9.61 2.46 11.08
N SER A 192 10.53 1.75 10.42
CA SER A 192 11.63 2.38 9.67
C SER A 192 11.77 1.82 8.26
N CYS A 193 12.29 2.64 7.35
CA CYS A 193 12.53 2.31 5.95
C CYS A 193 13.97 2.65 5.57
N THR A 194 14.70 1.69 5.00
CA THR A 194 16.08 1.88 4.55
C THR A 194 16.30 1.34 3.13
N ASN A 195 16.97 2.12 2.28
CA ASN A 195 17.31 1.72 0.91
C ASN A 195 18.83 1.63 0.76
N ILE A 196 19.31 0.47 0.33
CA ILE A 196 20.71 0.18 0.05
C ILE A 196 20.93 0.29 -1.46
N THR A 197 21.90 1.09 -1.89
CA THR A 197 22.31 1.15 -3.30
C THR A 197 23.54 0.29 -3.59
N ASP A 198 23.82 0.01 -4.86
CA ASP A 198 24.95 -0.81 -5.33
C ASP A 198 26.31 -0.39 -4.78
N LYS A 199 26.45 0.89 -4.40
CA LYS A 199 27.64 1.45 -3.75
C LYS A 199 27.76 1.08 -2.26
N GLY A 200 27.00 0.09 -1.79
CA GLY A 200 26.91 -0.35 -0.39
C GLY A 200 26.28 0.65 0.57
N LYS A 201 25.92 1.86 0.12
CA LYS A 201 25.46 2.93 0.99
C LYS A 201 24.02 2.67 1.44
N LYS A 202 23.85 2.26 2.70
CA LYS A 202 22.57 2.26 3.40
C LYS A 202 22.12 3.71 3.64
N ASN A 203 20.97 4.08 3.08
CA ASN A 203 20.31 5.36 3.36
C ASN A 203 19.05 5.07 4.18
N VAL A 204 18.90 5.73 5.34
CA VAL A 204 17.63 5.74 6.08
C VAL A 204 16.72 6.76 5.41
N VAL A 205 15.46 6.39 5.21
CA VAL A 205 14.50 7.14 4.38
C VAL A 205 13.32 7.64 5.20
N LEU A 206 12.81 6.80 6.11
CA LEU A 206 11.75 7.10 7.07
C LEU A 206 12.09 6.40 8.40
N SER A 207 11.75 6.99 9.54
CA SER A 207 11.73 6.29 10.84
C SER A 207 10.81 7.00 11.82
N THR A 208 9.97 6.26 12.52
CA THR A 208 9.33 6.70 13.77
C THR A 208 10.11 6.19 14.98
N ASN A 209 9.79 6.70 16.17
CA ASN A 209 10.50 6.38 17.43
C ASN A 209 9.54 5.81 18.49
N ASN A 210 8.69 4.86 18.12
CA ASN A 210 7.72 4.20 19.03
C ASN A 210 6.81 5.21 19.77
N CYS A 211 6.30 6.21 19.04
CA CYS A 211 5.66 7.36 19.64
C CYS A 211 4.20 7.07 20.05
N GLN A 212 3.74 7.68 21.14
CA GLN A 212 2.39 7.47 21.68
C GLN A 212 1.32 8.24 20.90
N ASN A 213 1.66 9.40 20.32
CA ASN A 213 0.71 10.32 19.69
C ASN A 213 1.02 10.55 18.20
N PHE A 214 0.00 10.82 17.38
CA PHE A 214 0.15 11.15 15.96
C PHE A 214 1.05 12.37 15.72
N LYS A 215 0.96 13.38 16.59
CA LYS A 215 1.80 14.59 16.61
C LYS A 215 3.29 14.27 16.63
N ASP A 216 3.69 13.30 17.44
CA ASP A 216 5.09 12.92 17.60
C ASP A 216 5.59 12.11 16.39
N ASN A 217 4.73 11.29 15.77
CA ASN A 217 5.01 10.66 14.47
C ASN A 217 5.17 11.70 13.35
N ILE A 218 4.33 12.74 13.29
CA ILE A 218 4.45 13.86 12.34
C ILE A 218 5.81 14.58 12.53
N ILE A 219 6.21 14.84 13.79
CA ILE A 219 7.52 15.43 14.10
C ILE A 219 8.67 14.51 13.67
N CYS A 220 8.58 13.19 13.87
CA CYS A 220 9.62 12.24 13.46
C CYS A 220 9.81 12.20 11.93
N ILE A 221 8.70 12.23 11.16
CA ILE A 221 8.74 12.08 9.71
C ILE A 221 9.02 13.39 8.97
N PHE A 222 8.40 14.51 9.39
CA PHE A 222 8.46 15.79 8.67
C PHE A 222 9.22 16.90 9.42
N GLY A 223 9.67 16.64 10.65
CA GLY A 223 10.40 17.58 11.49
C GLY A 223 9.51 18.59 12.21
N ALA A 224 10.02 19.13 13.33
CA ALA A 224 9.29 20.09 14.16
C ALA A 224 8.81 21.35 13.39
N LYS A 225 9.54 21.78 12.34
CA LYS A 225 9.13 22.90 11.48
C LYS A 225 7.82 22.62 10.73
N GLN A 226 7.55 21.38 10.32
CA GLN A 226 6.26 21.05 9.73
C GLN A 226 5.16 21.15 10.79
N MET A 227 5.39 20.58 11.97
CA MET A 227 4.39 20.57 13.06
C MET A 227 4.05 21.98 13.55
N SER A 228 5.01 22.91 13.59
CA SER A 228 4.75 24.31 13.97
C SER A 228 3.87 25.09 12.99
N SER A 229 3.61 24.56 11.79
CA SER A 229 2.69 25.15 10.80
C SER A 229 1.33 24.44 10.74
N LEU A 230 1.06 23.53 11.68
CA LEU A 230 -0.20 22.77 11.77
C LEU A 230 -1.04 23.19 12.97
N MET A 231 -2.35 23.15 12.80
CA MET A 231 -3.35 23.26 13.86
C MET A 231 -4.07 21.92 14.04
N GLU A 232 -4.50 21.62 15.26
CA GLU A 232 -5.31 20.44 15.59
C GLU A 232 -6.74 20.63 15.08
N ILE A 233 -7.35 19.57 14.54
CA ILE A 233 -8.70 19.63 13.99
C ILE A 233 -9.72 19.52 15.12
N VAL A 234 -10.45 20.61 15.35
CA VAL A 234 -11.59 20.65 16.26
C VAL A 234 -12.84 20.32 15.46
N GLN A 235 -13.52 19.22 15.81
CA GLN A 235 -14.78 18.84 15.16
C GLN A 235 -15.92 19.72 15.66
N HIS A 236 -16.68 20.28 14.73
CA HIS A 236 -17.90 21.04 14.99
C HIS A 236 -19.09 20.39 14.26
N LEU A 237 -20.28 20.47 14.86
CA LEU A 237 -21.53 20.04 14.22
C LEU A 237 -21.88 20.97 13.05
N PRO A 238 -22.54 20.50 11.98
CA PRO A 238 -22.91 21.35 10.84
C PRO A 238 -23.86 22.49 11.22
N SER A 239 -23.69 23.67 10.60
CA SER A 239 -24.69 24.74 10.68
C SER A 239 -25.87 24.48 9.75
N GLU A 240 -27.00 25.11 10.02
CA GLU A 240 -28.23 24.96 9.23
C GLU A 240 -27.99 25.30 7.74
N ASP A 241 -27.25 26.37 7.43
CA ASP A 241 -26.91 26.75 6.05
C ASP A 241 -26.15 25.64 5.29
N ILE A 242 -25.29 24.90 5.99
CA ILE A 242 -24.47 23.83 5.40
C ILE A 242 -25.28 22.53 5.31
N LEU A 243 -26.24 22.29 6.22
CA LEU A 243 -27.19 21.19 6.09
C LEU A 243 -28.10 21.39 4.87
N GLU A 244 -28.56 22.62 4.62
CA GLU A 244 -29.32 22.96 3.41
C GLU A 244 -28.47 22.75 2.14
N GLU A 245 -27.22 23.22 2.10
CA GLU A 245 -26.30 23.02 0.96
C GLU A 245 -26.11 21.55 0.58
N TYR A 246 -25.99 20.66 1.57
CA TYR A 246 -25.86 19.22 1.34
C TYR A 246 -27.21 18.49 1.19
N PHE A 247 -28.35 19.19 1.32
CA PHE A 247 -29.71 18.64 1.36
C PHE A 247 -29.86 17.55 2.45
N LEU A 248 -29.55 17.91 3.69
CA LEU A 248 -29.60 17.05 4.87
C LEU A 248 -30.64 17.58 5.89
N PRO A 249 -31.48 16.72 6.51
CA PRO A 249 -32.37 17.14 7.57
C PRO A 249 -31.61 17.32 8.90
N VAL A 250 -32.03 18.30 9.71
CA VAL A 250 -31.42 18.58 11.03
C VAL A 250 -31.40 17.33 11.94
N SER A 251 -32.38 16.43 11.80
CA SER A 251 -32.47 15.16 12.52
C SER A 251 -31.34 14.15 12.28
N ASP A 252 -30.44 14.41 11.34
CA ASP A 252 -29.26 13.55 11.09
C ASP A 252 -28.00 14.05 11.82
N VAL A 253 -28.02 15.26 12.40
CA VAL A 253 -26.91 15.81 13.21
C VAL A 253 -26.73 15.01 14.50
N ASP A 254 -27.81 14.71 15.21
CA ASP A 254 -27.82 13.90 16.45
C ASP A 254 -27.32 12.46 16.22
N LYS A 255 -27.26 12.02 14.96
CA LYS A 255 -26.78 10.70 14.53
C LYS A 255 -25.33 10.75 14.03
N SER A 256 -24.51 11.71 14.49
CA SER A 256 -23.12 11.87 14.05
C SER A 256 -22.23 10.66 14.38
N ILE A 257 -22.25 9.65 13.49
CA ILE A 257 -21.42 8.43 13.55
C ILE A 257 -19.92 8.67 13.37
N PHE A 258 -19.51 9.91 13.08
CA PHE A 258 -18.14 10.30 12.76
C PHE A 258 -17.46 11.01 13.92
N LYS A 259 -16.24 10.58 14.25
CA LYS A 259 -15.27 11.34 15.03
C LYS A 259 -14.07 11.70 14.16
N LEU A 260 -13.74 12.98 14.07
CA LEU A 260 -12.56 13.49 13.37
C LEU A 260 -11.41 13.70 14.36
N GLU A 261 -10.23 13.18 14.04
CA GLU A 261 -8.99 13.41 14.77
C GLU A 261 -7.88 13.73 13.77
N GLY A 262 -7.15 14.83 13.95
CA GLY A 262 -6.11 15.15 12.98
C GLY A 262 -5.45 16.52 13.11
N TYR A 263 -4.60 16.81 12.12
CA TYR A 263 -3.81 18.01 11.99
C TYR A 263 -3.84 18.53 10.56
N ILE A 264 -4.04 19.83 10.38
CA ILE A 264 -4.09 20.50 9.08
C ILE A 264 -3.18 21.74 9.07
N SER A 265 -2.65 22.15 7.91
CA SER A 265 -1.96 23.43 7.78
C SER A 265 -2.82 24.60 8.26
N ASN A 266 -2.21 25.53 8.97
CA ASN A 266 -2.74 26.87 9.20
C ASN A 266 -3.03 27.57 7.84
N SER A 267 -4.03 28.44 7.78
CA SER A 267 -4.38 29.24 6.60
C SER A 267 -3.43 30.43 6.36
N THR A 268 -2.53 30.71 7.30
CA THR A 268 -1.53 31.78 7.17
C THR A 268 -0.63 31.57 5.94
N HIS A 269 -0.45 32.64 5.15
CA HIS A 269 0.32 32.58 3.91
C HIS A 269 1.78 32.21 4.17
N GLY A 270 2.26 31.17 3.47
CA GLY A 270 3.58 30.57 3.64
C GLY A 270 3.58 29.29 4.50
N GLU A 271 2.48 28.97 5.19
CA GLU A 271 2.36 27.77 6.06
C GLU A 271 1.68 26.57 5.36
N GLY A 272 1.28 26.75 4.10
CA GLY A 272 0.87 25.68 3.19
C GLY A 272 2.02 25.05 2.38
N ARG A 273 1.65 24.13 1.50
CA ARG A 273 2.50 23.38 0.55
C ARG A 273 2.32 23.93 -0.88
N SER A 274 3.29 23.69 -1.76
CA SER A 274 3.17 23.98 -3.20
C SER A 274 2.32 22.95 -3.96
N THR A 275 2.11 21.77 -3.38
CA THR A 275 1.45 20.61 -4.00
C THR A 275 0.72 19.79 -2.93
N THR A 276 -0.13 18.85 -3.33
CA THR A 276 -0.83 17.91 -2.44
C THR A 276 0.06 16.78 -1.88
N ASP A 277 1.39 16.96 -1.82
CA ASP A 277 2.36 15.90 -1.49
C ASP A 277 2.23 15.31 -0.07
N ARG A 278 1.51 15.98 0.82
CA ARG A 278 1.34 15.60 2.23
C ARG A 278 -0.11 15.64 2.67
N GLN A 279 -0.96 14.92 1.95
CA GLN A 279 -2.37 14.73 2.30
C GLN A 279 -2.61 13.24 2.60
N PHE A 280 -2.94 12.95 3.85
CA PHE A 280 -3.07 11.61 4.41
C PHE A 280 -4.44 11.46 5.08
N PHE A 281 -5.22 10.50 4.59
CA PHE A 281 -6.57 10.22 5.05
C PHE A 281 -6.65 8.79 5.57
N PHE A 282 -7.36 8.62 6.69
CA PHE A 282 -7.54 7.33 7.33
C PHE A 282 -9.00 7.13 7.73
N ILE A 283 -9.49 5.91 7.60
CA ILE A 283 -10.77 5.46 8.18
C ILE A 283 -10.47 4.34 9.15
N ASN A 284 -10.86 4.49 10.42
CA ASN A 284 -10.59 3.54 11.50
C ASN A 284 -9.10 3.10 11.52
N GLY A 285 -8.19 4.06 11.33
CA GLY A 285 -6.74 3.82 11.26
C GLY A 285 -6.20 3.21 9.94
N ARG A 286 -7.04 2.86 8.96
CA ARG A 286 -6.62 2.34 7.64
C ARG A 286 -6.34 3.48 6.65
N PRO A 287 -5.15 3.56 6.01
CA PRO A 287 -4.90 4.55 4.97
C PRO A 287 -5.81 4.35 3.74
N CYS A 288 -6.52 5.39 3.31
CA CYS A 288 -7.51 5.33 2.23
C CYS A 288 -7.50 6.58 1.34
N ASP A 289 -8.00 6.48 0.10
CA ASP A 289 -8.17 7.62 -0.79
C ASP A 289 -9.59 8.18 -0.67
N LEU A 290 -9.72 9.41 -0.18
CA LEU A 290 -11.01 10.10 0.00
C LEU A 290 -11.13 11.31 -0.94
N PRO A 291 -11.31 11.12 -2.26
CA PRO A 291 -11.20 12.20 -3.25
C PRO A 291 -12.19 13.35 -3.02
N LYS A 292 -13.41 13.09 -2.55
CA LYS A 292 -14.39 14.15 -2.25
C LYS A 292 -14.01 14.96 -1.00
N VAL A 293 -13.50 14.29 0.04
CA VAL A 293 -13.01 14.95 1.27
C VAL A 293 -11.75 15.75 0.96
N ALA A 294 -10.80 15.19 0.21
CA ALA A 294 -9.60 15.88 -0.23
C ALA A 294 -9.92 17.11 -1.09
N LYS A 295 -10.85 16.98 -2.04
CA LYS A 295 -11.34 18.11 -2.86
C LYS A 295 -11.94 19.21 -1.98
N LEU A 296 -12.88 18.87 -1.10
CA LEU A 296 -13.51 19.82 -0.17
C LEU A 296 -12.49 20.55 0.71
N ILE A 297 -11.55 19.83 1.31
CA ILE A 297 -10.51 20.40 2.17
C ILE A 297 -9.61 21.36 1.38
N ASN A 298 -9.25 20.98 0.15
CA ASN A 298 -8.48 21.85 -0.74
C ASN A 298 -9.29 23.10 -1.15
N GLU A 299 -10.57 22.98 -1.47
CA GLU A 299 -11.45 24.11 -1.83
C GLU A 299 -11.64 25.09 -0.65
N VAL A 300 -11.92 24.59 0.55
CA VAL A 300 -12.00 25.42 1.77
C VAL A 300 -10.65 26.07 2.09
N TYR A 301 -9.53 25.36 1.94
CA TYR A 301 -8.22 25.97 2.18
C TYR A 301 -7.91 27.09 1.17
N HIS A 302 -8.25 26.91 -0.12
CA HIS A 302 -8.02 27.91 -1.16
C HIS A 302 -8.86 29.20 -0.98
N SER A 303 -9.97 29.17 -0.22
CA SER A 303 -10.70 30.41 0.10
C SER A 303 -9.95 31.31 1.07
N PHE A 304 -9.04 30.77 1.89
CA PHE A 304 -8.17 31.54 2.78
C PHE A 304 -6.73 31.69 2.25
N ASN A 305 -6.19 30.69 1.56
CA ASN A 305 -4.82 30.68 1.02
C ASN A 305 -4.78 30.18 -0.44
N ARG A 306 -5.15 31.07 -1.37
CA ARG A 306 -5.38 30.82 -2.81
C ARG A 306 -4.22 30.18 -3.60
N HIS A 307 -3.00 30.15 -3.06
CA HIS A 307 -1.79 29.76 -3.79
C HIS A 307 -1.05 28.55 -3.20
N GLN A 308 -1.64 27.87 -2.22
CA GLN A 308 -1.02 26.75 -1.53
C GLN A 308 -2.04 25.65 -1.23
N TYR A 309 -1.57 24.42 -1.12
CA TYR A 309 -2.34 23.28 -0.64
C TYR A 309 -2.06 23.05 0.86
N PRO A 310 -3.03 22.58 1.67
CA PRO A 310 -2.76 22.24 3.06
C PRO A 310 -1.91 20.96 3.15
N PHE A 311 -1.03 20.90 4.16
CA PHE A 311 -0.70 19.62 4.80
C PHE A 311 -1.97 19.08 5.46
N VAL A 312 -2.25 17.79 5.31
CA VAL A 312 -3.45 17.15 5.88
C VAL A 312 -3.07 15.80 6.49
N PHE A 313 -3.43 15.60 7.75
CA PHE A 313 -3.51 14.30 8.41
C PHE A 313 -4.88 14.22 9.08
N VAL A 314 -5.80 13.36 8.59
CA VAL A 314 -7.13 13.19 9.18
C VAL A 314 -7.45 11.71 9.33
N ASN A 315 -7.62 11.26 10.58
CA ASN A 315 -8.28 10.01 10.91
C ASN A 315 -9.77 10.25 11.15
N ILE A 316 -10.59 9.45 10.47
CA ILE A 316 -12.05 9.46 10.58
C ILE A 316 -12.43 8.15 11.26
N SER A 317 -12.77 8.21 12.54
CA SER A 317 -13.27 7.06 13.28
C SER A 317 -14.79 6.98 13.12
N LEU A 318 -15.29 5.86 12.61
CA LEU A 318 -16.70 5.50 12.54
C LEU A 318 -17.02 4.43 13.59
N ILE A 319 -18.29 4.35 13.99
CA ILE A 319 -18.83 3.23 14.78
C ILE A 319 -18.61 1.90 14.02
N GLU A 320 -18.21 0.85 14.73
CA GLU A 320 -17.91 -0.47 14.16
C GLU A 320 -19.10 -1.06 13.38
N GLY A 321 -18.81 -1.84 12.33
CA GLY A 321 -19.81 -2.41 11.43
C GLY A 321 -20.47 -1.43 10.44
N SER A 322 -20.20 -0.13 10.50
CA SER A 322 -20.85 0.86 9.61
C SER A 322 -20.13 1.12 8.27
N ALA A 323 -18.82 0.87 8.16
CA ALA A 323 -18.04 1.07 6.94
C ALA A 323 -17.70 -0.25 6.24
N ASP A 324 -18.00 -0.38 4.95
CA ASP A 324 -17.57 -1.54 4.16
C ASP A 324 -16.13 -1.33 3.64
N VAL A 325 -15.22 -2.15 4.18
CA VAL A 325 -13.78 -2.17 3.86
C VAL A 325 -13.48 -3.09 2.65
N ASN A 326 -14.45 -3.87 2.18
CA ASN A 326 -14.24 -4.94 1.20
C ASN A 326 -14.45 -4.50 -0.28
N VAL A 327 -14.78 -3.22 -0.52
CA VAL A 327 -15.14 -2.66 -1.84
C VAL A 327 -14.05 -2.87 -2.91
N THR A 328 -12.77 -2.77 -2.55
CA THR A 328 -11.64 -2.83 -3.49
C THR A 328 -10.59 -3.87 -3.08
N PRO A 329 -9.88 -4.53 -4.02
CA PRO A 329 -8.84 -5.52 -3.68
C PRO A 329 -7.66 -4.95 -2.87
N ASP A 330 -7.31 -3.68 -3.06
CA ASP A 330 -6.26 -2.99 -2.30
C ASP A 330 -6.74 -2.41 -0.96
N LYS A 331 -8.07 -2.41 -0.73
CA LYS A 331 -8.79 -1.83 0.43
C LYS A 331 -8.66 -0.31 0.54
N ARG A 332 -8.29 0.41 -0.54
CA ARG A 332 -8.01 1.86 -0.50
C ARG A 332 -9.25 2.72 -0.77
N GLN A 333 -10.29 2.15 -1.37
CA GLN A 333 -11.64 2.74 -1.40
C GLN A 333 -12.53 2.00 -0.41
N ILE A 334 -13.26 2.75 0.41
CA ILE A 334 -14.13 2.29 1.50
C ILE A 334 -15.50 2.94 1.28
N PHE A 335 -16.60 2.19 1.44
CA PHE A 335 -17.94 2.78 1.36
C PHE A 335 -18.29 3.47 2.68
N ILE A 336 -18.59 4.77 2.60
CA ILE A 336 -18.92 5.60 3.75
C ILE A 336 -20.44 5.82 3.80
N PRO A 337 -21.16 5.29 4.81
CA PRO A 337 -22.58 5.61 5.01
C PRO A 337 -22.70 7.11 5.30
N ASN A 338 -23.74 7.78 4.77
CA ASN A 338 -23.98 9.20 4.98
C ASN A 338 -22.77 10.11 4.64
N GLU A 339 -22.01 9.81 3.58
CA GLU A 339 -20.86 10.60 3.10
C GLU A 339 -21.13 12.13 3.01
N LYS A 340 -22.36 12.53 2.65
CA LYS A 340 -22.79 13.94 2.68
C LYS A 340 -22.64 14.60 4.06
N LEU A 341 -23.02 13.89 5.13
CA LEU A 341 -22.92 14.39 6.52
C LEU A 341 -21.45 14.53 6.93
N LEU A 342 -20.59 13.59 6.53
CA LEU A 342 -19.14 13.72 6.72
C LEU A 342 -18.59 14.97 6.03
N LEU A 343 -18.99 15.24 4.78
CA LEU A 343 -18.59 16.45 4.06
C LEU A 343 -19.10 17.72 4.76
N ALA A 344 -20.35 17.74 5.23
CA ALA A 344 -20.90 18.85 6.00
C ALA A 344 -20.14 19.13 7.31
N ILE A 345 -19.79 18.08 8.08
CA ILE A 345 -19.00 18.16 9.31
C ILE A 345 -17.59 18.70 9.02
N VAL A 346 -16.91 18.15 8.01
CA VAL A 346 -15.56 18.60 7.60
C VAL A 346 -15.59 20.06 7.14
N LYS A 347 -16.57 20.46 6.32
CA LYS A 347 -16.72 21.84 5.83
C LYS A 347 -16.89 22.81 6.99
N THR A 348 -17.84 22.52 7.89
CA THR A 348 -18.17 23.39 9.03
C THR A 348 -17.00 23.52 10.00
N SER A 349 -16.34 22.40 10.32
CA SER A 349 -15.19 22.36 11.22
C SER A 349 -14.05 23.25 10.68
N LEU A 350 -13.69 23.12 9.40
CA LEU A 350 -12.62 23.92 8.81
C LEU A 350 -12.99 25.40 8.65
N LEU A 351 -14.23 25.73 8.28
CA LEU A 351 -14.68 27.12 8.19
C LEU A 351 -14.62 27.83 9.54
N GLN A 352 -15.01 27.16 10.63
CA GLN A 352 -14.92 27.73 11.98
C GLN A 352 -13.45 27.85 12.42
N MET A 353 -12.63 26.80 12.25
CA MET A 353 -11.20 26.82 12.57
C MET A 353 -10.41 27.95 11.88
N TYR A 354 -10.68 28.20 10.60
CA TYR A 354 -10.01 29.27 9.84
C TYR A 354 -10.65 30.65 10.05
N GLY A 355 -11.97 30.73 10.26
CA GLY A 355 -12.67 31.98 10.55
C GLY A 355 -12.31 32.61 11.91
N ILE A 356 -11.85 31.79 12.87
CA ILE A 356 -11.36 32.26 14.18
C ILE A 356 -9.99 32.96 14.10
N GLN A 357 -9.23 32.81 13.00
CA GLN A 357 -7.93 33.48 12.86
C GLN A 357 -8.11 35.00 12.69
N PRO A 358 -7.64 35.84 13.64
CA PRO A 358 -7.70 37.29 13.46
C PRO A 358 -6.83 37.67 12.26
N SER A 359 -7.40 38.38 11.30
CA SER A 359 -6.77 38.68 10.01
C SER A 359 -5.52 39.53 10.16
N GLN A 360 -4.35 38.87 10.30
CA GLN A 360 -3.04 39.50 10.44
C GLN A 360 -2.58 40.14 9.11
N MET A 361 -3.25 41.21 8.70
CA MET A 361 -2.71 42.16 7.74
C MET A 361 -1.46 42.79 8.35
N LYS A 362 -0.29 42.22 8.03
CA LYS A 362 1.01 42.84 8.31
C LYS A 362 1.14 44.08 7.44
N VAL A 363 0.64 45.21 7.95
CA VAL A 363 0.85 46.53 7.36
C VAL A 363 2.36 46.77 7.35
N SER A 364 2.97 46.62 6.18
CA SER A 364 4.39 46.86 5.99
C SER A 364 4.65 48.36 6.12
N SER A 365 5.12 48.79 7.29
CA SER A 365 5.60 50.15 7.52
C SER A 365 6.74 50.46 6.56
N LEU A 366 6.46 51.30 5.56
CA LEU A 366 7.44 51.77 4.59
C LEU A 366 8.41 52.74 5.29
N ASN A 367 9.45 52.19 5.90
CA ASN A 367 10.55 52.95 6.48
C ASN A 367 11.31 53.68 5.36
N PHE A 368 10.93 54.95 5.13
CA PHE A 368 11.49 55.79 4.09
C PHE A 368 12.87 56.35 4.52
N SER A 369 13.90 55.50 4.42
CA SER A 369 15.27 55.83 4.82
C SER A 369 15.88 56.92 3.92
N PHE A 370 15.88 58.17 4.39
CA PHE A 370 16.62 59.26 3.78
C PHE A 370 18.13 59.05 3.93
N GLU A 371 18.85 58.77 2.84
CA GLU A 371 20.31 58.81 2.84
C GLU A 371 20.82 60.24 3.07
N LYS A 372 21.58 60.45 4.14
CA LYS A 372 22.47 61.60 4.29
C LYS A 372 23.93 61.12 4.29
N LYS A 373 24.57 61.18 3.12
CA LYS A 373 26.03 60.99 3.01
C LYS A 373 26.77 62.06 3.80
N LYS A 374 27.69 61.64 4.67
CA LYS A 374 28.87 62.43 5.04
C LYS A 374 30.07 61.51 5.33
N THR A 375 31.25 62.07 5.14
CA THR A 375 32.54 61.37 5.02
C THR A 375 33.38 61.46 6.30
N GLY A 376 34.21 60.44 6.58
CA GLY A 376 35.57 60.70 7.10
C GLY A 376 36.13 59.81 8.21
N ILE A 377 37.14 58.99 7.83
CA ILE A 377 38.43 58.76 8.54
C ILE A 377 38.47 57.95 9.86
N SER A 378 39.25 56.84 9.82
CA SER A 378 40.22 56.24 10.78
C SER A 378 40.17 56.58 12.30
N SER A 379 40.55 55.71 13.26
CA SER A 379 41.60 54.66 13.24
C SER A 379 41.50 53.63 14.41
N SER A 380 42.33 52.56 14.39
CA SER A 380 43.03 51.86 15.51
C SER A 380 42.29 51.54 16.86
N GLU A 381 42.45 50.40 17.56
CA GLU A 381 43.39 49.27 17.45
C GLU A 381 42.97 48.05 18.32
N LEU A 382 43.69 46.92 18.18
CA LEU A 382 43.93 45.84 19.16
C LEU A 382 42.81 44.87 19.62
N SER A 383 43.27 43.65 19.92
CA SER A 383 42.60 42.44 20.47
C SER A 383 43.44 41.96 21.68
N PRO A 384 43.30 40.75 22.30
CA PRO A 384 42.41 39.61 22.04
C PRO A 384 41.78 38.93 23.28
N THR A 385 40.95 37.89 23.07
CA THR A 385 41.17 36.56 23.70
C THR A 385 40.31 35.48 23.01
N GLU A 386 40.78 34.23 23.04
CA GLU A 386 40.09 33.08 22.43
C GLU A 386 39.47 32.16 23.49
N THR A 387 38.34 31.51 23.15
CA THR A 387 38.01 30.18 23.71
C THR A 387 37.42 29.30 22.60
N ASN A 388 37.94 28.08 22.48
CA ASN A 388 37.55 27.12 21.44
C ASN A 388 36.16 26.50 21.67
N CYS A 389 35.39 26.33 20.59
CA CYS A 389 34.50 25.18 20.46
C CYS A 389 34.43 24.69 19.00
N ARG A 390 34.36 23.37 18.81
CA ARG A 390 34.64 22.71 17.51
C ARG A 390 33.49 22.87 16.52
N LYS A 391 33.77 23.43 15.33
CA LYS A 391 32.87 23.40 14.17
C LYS A 391 33.12 22.15 13.33
N THR A 392 32.21 21.18 13.35
CA THR A 392 32.19 20.07 12.39
C THR A 392 31.25 20.39 11.22
N SER A 393 31.81 20.90 10.13
CA SER A 393 31.28 20.89 8.75
C SER A 393 29.77 20.69 8.54
N ASP A 394 28.95 21.70 8.84
CA ASP A 394 27.57 21.77 8.34
C ASP A 394 27.54 22.49 6.98
N SER A 395 27.72 21.73 5.89
CA SER A 395 27.94 22.30 4.56
C SER A 395 27.39 21.48 3.38
N PHE A 396 26.53 20.48 3.61
CA PHE A 396 25.95 19.65 2.53
C PHE A 396 24.43 19.48 2.52
N LEU A 397 23.68 20.01 3.49
CA LEU A 397 22.21 19.90 3.54
C LEU A 397 21.46 20.94 2.68
N LYS A 398 22.14 21.89 2.03
CA LYS A 398 21.52 23.01 1.30
C LYS A 398 21.31 22.77 -0.20
N ARG A 399 20.94 21.54 -0.61
CA ARG A 399 20.46 21.28 -1.98
C ARG A 399 19.58 20.03 -2.07
N ARG A 400 18.44 20.16 -2.76
CA ARG A 400 17.57 19.08 -3.30
C ARG A 400 16.57 18.41 -2.32
N PHE A 401 15.60 19.18 -1.85
CA PHE A 401 14.25 18.66 -1.55
C PHE A 401 13.11 19.60 -2.02
N ASP A 402 13.37 20.36 -3.08
CA ASP A 402 12.34 21.02 -3.87
C ASP A 402 11.90 20.06 -4.98
N PHE A 403 10.63 19.66 -5.01
CA PHE A 403 10.09 18.74 -6.00
C PHE A 403 8.96 19.41 -6.78
N ASN A 404 9.25 19.80 -8.02
CA ASN A 404 8.29 20.44 -8.91
C ASN A 404 7.53 19.37 -9.71
N SER A 405 6.25 19.17 -9.42
CA SER A 405 5.39 18.20 -10.12
C SER A 405 4.75 18.79 -11.38
N ASN A 406 5.57 19.29 -12.31
CA ASN A 406 5.13 19.64 -13.66
C ASN A 406 5.33 18.45 -14.60
N TYR A 407 4.39 17.52 -14.57
CA TYR A 407 4.08 16.62 -15.67
C TYR A 407 2.55 16.60 -15.79
N HIS A 408 2.03 17.02 -16.94
CA HIS A 408 0.59 17.02 -17.19
C HIS A 408 0.06 15.59 -17.24
N GLU A 409 -1.13 15.41 -16.68
CA GLU A 409 -2.03 14.33 -17.06
C GLU A 409 -2.78 14.82 -18.31
N GLU A 410 -2.45 14.25 -19.46
CA GLU A 410 -3.23 14.39 -20.69
C GLU A 410 -4.12 13.14 -20.81
N ASP A 411 -5.36 13.26 -20.35
CA ASP A 411 -6.39 12.24 -20.53
C ASP A 411 -6.94 12.30 -21.96
N GLU A 412 -6.53 11.38 -22.84
CA GLU A 412 -7.22 11.17 -24.12
C GLU A 412 -8.51 10.35 -23.90
N ASP A 413 -9.65 11.03 -24.05
CA ASP A 413 -11.00 10.47 -23.92
C ASP A 413 -11.33 9.53 -25.12
N LEU A 414 -11.34 8.22 -24.86
CA LEU A 414 -11.67 7.18 -25.86
C LEU A 414 -13.12 6.69 -25.74
N SER A 415 -14.06 7.53 -26.16
CA SER A 415 -15.52 7.29 -26.04
C SER A 415 -16.31 7.16 -27.37
N GLN A 416 -15.77 6.37 -28.32
CA GLN A 416 -16.52 5.74 -29.45
C GLN A 416 -17.05 6.69 -30.58
N PRO A 417 -17.62 6.19 -31.71
CA PRO A 417 -17.80 4.80 -32.17
C PRO A 417 -17.20 4.48 -33.56
N PHE A 418 -17.25 3.18 -33.93
CA PHE A 418 -16.96 2.69 -35.29
C PHE A 418 -17.78 3.40 -36.38
N LYS A 419 -17.14 3.69 -37.52
CA LYS A 419 -17.83 3.91 -38.81
C LYS A 419 -17.17 3.09 -39.92
N THR A 420 -18.01 2.49 -40.77
CA THR A 420 -17.59 1.56 -41.82
C THR A 420 -17.58 2.23 -43.19
N LEU A 421 -16.40 2.36 -43.78
CA LEU A 421 -16.17 2.56 -45.23
C LEU A 421 -15.06 1.58 -45.60
N ARG A 422 -15.37 0.46 -46.26
CA ARG A 422 -15.49 0.29 -47.72
C ARG A 422 -14.20 0.64 -48.47
N ARG A 423 -13.72 -0.35 -49.24
CA ARG A 423 -12.79 -0.12 -50.35
C ARG A 423 -13.53 0.64 -51.45
N ASP A 424 -12.76 1.36 -52.25
CA ASP A 424 -12.87 1.27 -53.71
C ASP A 424 -11.47 0.94 -54.24
N GLU A 425 -11.40 0.30 -55.41
CA GLU A 425 -10.19 -0.19 -56.05
C GLU A 425 -10.02 0.59 -57.37
N GLU A 426 -8.81 1.02 -57.72
CA GLU A 426 -8.50 1.44 -59.09
C GLU A 426 -7.04 1.09 -59.44
N GLU A 427 -6.84 0.64 -60.68
CA GLU A 427 -5.62 -0.03 -61.13
C GLU A 427 -4.63 0.94 -61.79
N THR A 428 -3.35 0.54 -61.87
CA THR A 428 -2.61 0.62 -63.14
C THR A 428 -1.41 -0.31 -63.12
N CYS A 429 -1.18 -1.02 -64.22
CA CYS A 429 -0.11 -2.00 -64.38
C CYS A 429 1.08 -1.41 -65.15
N ASP A 430 2.26 -2.02 -64.99
CA ASP A 430 3.15 -2.30 -66.13
C ASP A 430 4.04 -3.54 -65.87
N GLU A 431 4.63 -4.09 -66.93
CA GLU A 431 5.24 -5.44 -66.98
C GLU A 431 6.78 -5.47 -66.78
N GLY A 432 7.37 -6.65 -66.48
CA GLY A 432 8.83 -6.75 -66.33
C GLY A 432 9.42 -8.14 -65.97
N GLN A 433 9.62 -8.97 -66.99
CA GLN A 433 10.36 -10.26 -67.03
C GLN A 433 11.55 -10.36 -66.03
N ALA A 434 11.63 -11.32 -65.09
CA ALA A 434 11.89 -12.78 -65.23
C ALA A 434 13.31 -13.18 -65.69
N GLN A 435 14.10 -13.87 -64.82
CA GLN A 435 14.88 -15.08 -65.17
C GLN A 435 15.54 -15.81 -63.96
N TYR A 436 16.18 -16.97 -64.23
CA TYR A 436 16.55 -18.04 -63.30
C TYR A 436 18.06 -18.15 -62.99
N SER A 437 18.45 -18.52 -61.76
CA SER A 437 19.59 -19.42 -61.43
C SER A 437 19.79 -19.55 -59.90
N GLY A 438 20.32 -20.64 -59.31
CA GLY A 438 20.53 -21.98 -59.88
C GLY A 438 21.77 -22.76 -59.37
N SER A 439 21.76 -23.31 -58.15
CA SER A 439 22.61 -24.42 -57.62
C SER A 439 22.19 -24.76 -56.16
N SER A 440 22.07 -25.97 -55.58
CA SER A 440 22.71 -27.32 -55.67
C SER A 440 24.15 -27.37 -55.10
N ASN A 441 24.63 -28.30 -54.24
CA ASN A 441 24.18 -29.62 -53.69
C ASN A 441 25.04 -29.96 -52.41
N GLN A 442 25.00 -31.07 -51.63
CA GLN A 442 24.29 -32.37 -51.64
C GLN A 442 24.27 -33.07 -50.22
N GLN A 443 23.24 -33.91 -49.98
CA GLN A 443 23.19 -35.29 -49.36
C GLN A 443 24.43 -35.87 -48.60
N LYS A 444 24.29 -36.38 -47.35
CA LYS A 444 23.89 -37.77 -46.85
C LYS A 444 25.07 -38.81 -46.87
N PRO A 445 25.06 -40.00 -46.20
CA PRO A 445 23.96 -40.71 -45.49
C PRO A 445 24.25 -41.35 -44.08
N GLU A 446 23.17 -41.86 -43.46
CA GLU A 446 22.94 -43.03 -42.57
C GLU A 446 24.04 -43.71 -41.71
N THR A 447 23.65 -44.09 -40.48
CA THR A 447 23.55 -45.51 -40.03
C THR A 447 22.70 -45.65 -38.75
N SER A 448 22.26 -46.87 -38.40
CA SER A 448 21.37 -47.16 -37.27
C SER A 448 21.62 -48.54 -36.65
N CYS A 449 21.42 -48.70 -35.33
CA CYS A 449 21.23 -50.00 -34.67
C CYS A 449 20.31 -49.90 -33.45
N VAL A 450 19.67 -51.03 -33.13
CA VAL A 450 18.77 -51.35 -32.00
C VAL A 450 19.12 -52.82 -31.59
N PRO A 451 18.46 -53.53 -30.64
CA PRO A 451 17.29 -53.20 -29.82
C PRO A 451 17.51 -53.41 -28.31
N ASP A 452 16.47 -53.16 -27.51
CA ASP A 452 16.10 -54.11 -26.44
C ASP A 452 14.62 -53.99 -26.05
N THR A 453 13.82 -55.04 -26.30
CA THR A 453 12.48 -55.26 -25.71
C THR A 453 12.11 -56.73 -25.80
N SER A 454 11.54 -57.30 -24.73
CA SER A 454 10.81 -58.57 -24.81
C SER A 454 9.63 -58.62 -23.84
N ASN A 455 8.52 -59.14 -24.38
CA ASN A 455 7.17 -59.30 -23.85
C ASN A 455 7.06 -59.87 -22.42
N VAL A 456 5.87 -59.73 -21.80
CA VAL A 456 4.95 -60.89 -21.63
C VAL A 456 3.51 -60.51 -21.20
N SER A 457 2.55 -61.19 -21.84
CA SER A 457 1.12 -61.45 -21.50
C SER A 457 0.13 -60.34 -21.10
N HIS A 458 -0.94 -60.25 -21.89
CA HIS A 458 -2.30 -59.90 -21.46
C HIS A 458 -2.82 -60.75 -20.28
N LEU A 459 -3.86 -60.26 -19.60
CA LEU A 459 -5.06 -61.06 -19.31
C LEU A 459 -6.29 -60.14 -19.16
N THR A 460 -7.49 -60.71 -19.33
CA THR A 460 -8.77 -59.97 -19.40
C THR A 460 -9.81 -60.51 -18.39
N ASN A 461 -10.98 -59.86 -18.35
CA ASN A 461 -12.31 -60.36 -17.92
C ASN A 461 -12.87 -59.98 -16.52
N THR A 462 -13.80 -59.00 -16.58
CA THR A 462 -15.22 -59.07 -16.13
C THR A 462 -15.67 -59.16 -14.65
N THR A 463 -16.94 -58.74 -14.48
CA THR A 463 -17.96 -59.16 -13.50
C THR A 463 -17.94 -58.63 -12.05
N ASN A 464 -18.75 -57.59 -11.83
CA ASN A 464 -20.00 -57.58 -11.04
C ASN A 464 -20.07 -57.99 -9.54
N ASP A 465 -20.90 -57.22 -8.84
CA ASP A 465 -21.78 -57.53 -7.70
C ASP A 465 -21.17 -57.96 -6.35
N LYS A 466 -21.37 -57.10 -5.32
CA LYS A 466 -22.44 -57.34 -4.32
C LYS A 466 -22.78 -56.16 -3.40
N GLU A 467 -23.94 -56.30 -2.77
CA GLU A 467 -24.69 -55.34 -1.94
C GLU A 467 -24.76 -55.81 -0.46
N LEU A 468 -25.55 -55.09 0.37
CA LEU A 468 -25.86 -55.23 1.81
C LEU A 468 -24.85 -54.57 2.77
N SER A 469 -25.18 -53.67 3.71
CA SER A 469 -26.41 -53.24 4.41
C SER A 469 -26.79 -53.98 5.72
N LEU A 470 -26.41 -53.37 6.86
CA LEU A 470 -26.88 -53.53 8.25
C LEU A 470 -26.40 -52.25 8.99
N ARG A 471 -27.13 -51.42 9.76
CA ARG A 471 -28.49 -51.42 10.37
C ARG A 471 -28.70 -52.31 11.60
N LYS A 472 -28.43 -51.80 12.82
CA LYS A 472 -29.43 -51.55 13.92
C LYS A 472 -28.80 -51.11 15.25
N LEU A 473 -29.69 -50.73 16.20
CA LEU A 473 -29.51 -50.27 17.59
C LEU A 473 -29.26 -48.74 17.73
N GLN A 474 -30.08 -47.90 18.41
CA GLN A 474 -31.33 -48.07 19.20
C GLN A 474 -31.19 -48.97 20.47
N ASN A 475 -31.60 -48.57 21.69
CA ASN A 475 -32.48 -47.48 22.16
C ASN A 475 -32.13 -47.05 23.60
N SER A 476 -32.86 -46.06 24.12
CA SER A 476 -33.15 -45.76 25.55
C SER A 476 -32.10 -44.98 26.37
N ASN A 477 -32.47 -44.10 27.33
CA ASN A 477 -33.81 -43.61 27.71
C ASN A 477 -33.85 -42.19 28.33
N SER A 478 -34.98 -41.52 28.10
CA SER A 478 -35.63 -40.38 28.80
C SER A 478 -35.10 -39.83 30.15
N GLN A 479 -34.84 -38.50 30.19
CA GLN A 479 -35.60 -37.41 30.89
C GLN A 479 -36.12 -37.57 32.36
N PRO A 480 -36.53 -36.48 33.09
CA PRO A 480 -36.28 -35.02 32.94
C PRO A 480 -36.04 -34.24 34.30
N ILE A 481 -36.23 -32.89 34.28
CA ILE A 481 -36.52 -31.92 35.39
C ILE A 481 -35.32 -31.16 36.00
N GLY A 482 -35.43 -29.82 36.09
CA GLY A 482 -34.54 -28.95 36.91
C GLY A 482 -34.54 -27.44 36.58
N ASN A 483 -35.62 -26.70 36.90
CA ASN A 483 -35.63 -25.21 36.83
C ASN A 483 -34.96 -24.56 38.05
N VAL A 484 -34.12 -23.53 37.87
CA VAL A 484 -33.85 -22.46 38.87
C VAL A 484 -33.69 -21.10 38.15
N ASN A 485 -34.00 -20.01 38.85
CA ASN A 485 -34.36 -18.68 38.33
C ASN A 485 -33.19 -17.69 38.05
N PHE A 486 -33.58 -16.55 37.48
CA PHE A 486 -32.85 -15.27 37.37
C PHE A 486 -32.54 -14.57 38.72
N THR A 487 -31.79 -13.47 38.63
CA THR A 487 -31.34 -12.52 39.70
C THR A 487 -30.25 -13.07 40.63
N MET A 488 -29.31 -12.26 41.11
CA MET A 488 -29.24 -10.79 41.15
C MET A 488 -28.25 -10.18 40.16
#